data_AF-M1ACI0-F1
#
_entry.id   AF-M1ACI0-F1
#
_cell.length_a   1.000
_cell.length_b   1.000
_cell.length_c   1.000
_cell.angle_alpha   90.00
_cell.angle_beta   90.00
_cell.angle_gamma   90.00
#
_symmetry.space_group_name_H-M   'P 1'
#
loop_
_entity.id
_entity.type
_entity.pdbx_description
1 polymer ?
#
loop_
_entity_poly.entity_id
_entity_poly.type
_entity_poly.pdbx_seq_one_letter_code
_entity_poly.pdbx_strand_id
1 'polypeptide(L)'
;MWASLVVDLLLGNFLGIILWSRARAACVWVSSFSENATNYLLRTGCVWLMGNPAGFKLNTELAGVLGTISLIAIQIWSTLWWLLGFFLIHLIKVVAVFGSLFGLTAAAALIIDTISLATTHVSALQWLLTLLYSWQIQAVDALWRLFRGRKWNPLRQRLDSYAYSVEQHVVGSLLFTPLLLLLPTTSLFYIFFTIMKTTISFVCIAIQFGISIIHATPYIKIFFWFMRRKRFPSGLWFEIVLCRRNATNSAEVKSADKTVSGSEDPRHCRSAVLVSFLHSNFLSLSKSLSITI
;
A
#
# COMPACT_ATOMS: atom_id res chain seq x y z
N MET A 1 -5.78 22.06 1.96
CA MET A 1 -5.80 21.69 0.54
C MET A 1 -4.74 22.44 -0.26
N TRP A 2 -4.74 23.77 -0.31
CA TRP A 2 -3.76 24.53 -1.11
C TRP A 2 -2.30 24.35 -0.67
N ALA A 3 -2.02 24.33 0.64
CA ALA A 3 -0.64 24.18 1.11
C ALA A 3 0.00 22.82 0.80
N SER A 4 -0.77 21.72 0.84
CA SER A 4 -0.26 20.41 0.46
C SER A 4 0.06 20.33 -1.02
N LEU A 5 -0.71 21.03 -1.88
CA LEU A 5 -0.41 21.13 -3.32
C LEU A 5 0.86 21.95 -3.58
N VAL A 6 1.04 23.07 -2.87
CA VAL A 6 2.27 23.88 -3.00
C VAL A 6 3.49 23.08 -2.54
N VAL A 7 3.39 22.33 -1.44
CA VAL A 7 4.46 21.46 -0.95
C VAL A 7 4.76 20.34 -1.95
N ASP A 8 3.74 19.71 -2.54
CA ASP A 8 3.90 18.69 -3.58
C ASP A 8 4.60 19.24 -4.83
N LEU A 9 4.26 20.47 -5.25
CA LEU A 9 4.91 21.14 -6.38
C LEU A 9 6.38 21.49 -6.08
N LEU A 10 6.66 22.00 -4.88
CA LEU A 10 8.03 22.32 -4.46
C LEU A 10 8.90 21.06 -4.41
N LEU A 11 8.41 20.00 -3.75
CA LEU A 11 9.11 18.70 -3.69
C LEU A 11 9.32 18.11 -5.08
N GLY A 12 8.32 18.22 -5.97
CA GLY A 12 8.42 17.78 -7.36
C GLY A 12 9.48 18.55 -8.15
N ASN A 13 9.57 19.87 -7.95
CA ASN A 13 10.60 20.70 -8.57
C ASN A 13 12.01 20.35 -8.07
N PHE A 14 12.19 20.22 -6.74
CA PHE A 14 13.45 19.74 -6.17
C PHE A 14 13.85 18.38 -6.75
N LEU A 15 12.93 17.41 -6.79
CA LEU A 15 13.18 16.09 -7.39
C LEU A 15 13.52 16.21 -8.87
N GLY A 16 12.78 17.01 -9.64
CA GLY A 16 12.97 17.23 -11.07
C GLY A 16 14.34 17.81 -11.40
N ILE A 17 14.81 18.83 -10.66
CA ILE A 17 16.15 19.41 -10.84
C ILE A 17 17.25 18.39 -10.54
N ILE A 18 17.09 17.62 -9.45
CA ILE A 18 18.05 16.56 -9.09
C ILE A 18 18.08 15.48 -10.18
N LEU A 19 16.91 15.03 -10.64
CA LEU A 19 16.80 13.98 -11.63
C LEU A 19 17.34 14.42 -12.99
N TRP A 20 17.12 15.68 -13.39
CA TRP A 20 17.66 16.26 -14.61
C TRP A 20 19.18 16.38 -14.56
N SER A 21 19.72 16.95 -13.48
CA SER A 21 21.17 17.12 -13.31
C SER A 21 21.93 15.80 -13.22
N ARG A 22 21.32 14.78 -12.60
CA ARG A 22 21.91 13.43 -12.44
C ARG A 22 21.30 12.39 -13.38
N ALA A 23 20.67 12.78 -14.49
CA ALA A 23 19.94 11.86 -15.37
C ALA A 23 20.80 10.69 -15.87
N ARG A 24 22.08 10.95 -16.23
CA ARG A 24 23.02 9.91 -16.65
C ARG A 24 23.33 8.91 -15.54
N ALA A 25 23.60 9.39 -14.33
CA ALA A 25 23.88 8.54 -13.18
C ALA A 25 22.65 7.70 -12.79
N ALA A 26 21.45 8.31 -12.82
CA ALA A 26 20.20 7.62 -12.59
C ALA A 26 19.95 6.52 -13.63
N CYS A 27 20.23 6.78 -14.92
CA CYS A 27 20.07 5.81 -15.99
C CYS A 27 20.99 4.59 -15.81
N VAL A 28 22.27 4.81 -15.50
CA VAL A 28 23.23 3.73 -15.23
C VAL A 28 22.80 2.93 -14.00
N TRP A 29 22.38 3.61 -12.93
CA TRP A 29 21.91 2.96 -11.72
C TRP A 29 20.68 2.08 -11.99
N VAL A 30 19.67 2.60 -12.70
CA VAL A 30 18.47 1.84 -13.07
C VAL A 30 18.81 0.65 -13.95
N SER A 31 19.69 0.80 -14.95
CA SER A 31 20.12 -0.32 -15.80
C SER A 31 20.84 -1.39 -14.99
N SER A 32 21.78 -0.99 -14.13
CA SER A 32 22.53 -1.93 -13.28
C SER A 32 21.63 -2.66 -12.27
N PHE A 33 20.65 -1.96 -11.70
CA PHE A 33 19.68 -2.56 -10.80
C PHE A 33 18.76 -3.54 -11.54
N SER A 34 18.28 -3.17 -12.73
CA SER A 34 17.45 -4.03 -13.58
C SER A 34 18.20 -5.29 -14.00
N GLU A 35 19.46 -5.15 -14.43
CA GLU A 35 20.32 -6.28 -14.79
C GLU A 35 20.60 -7.17 -13.59
N ASN A 36 20.92 -6.62 -12.42
CA ASN A 36 21.14 -7.42 -11.22
C ASN A 36 19.86 -8.13 -10.77
N ALA A 37 18.73 -7.42 -10.71
CA ALA A 37 17.46 -8.03 -10.32
C ALA A 37 17.01 -9.13 -11.30
N THR A 38 17.18 -8.90 -12.60
CA THR A 38 16.72 -9.83 -13.64
C THR A 38 17.70 -10.98 -13.85
N ASN A 39 18.97 -10.69 -14.10
CA ASN A 39 19.98 -11.69 -14.44
C ASN A 39 20.58 -12.40 -13.22
N TYR A 40 20.66 -11.76 -12.05
CA TYR A 40 21.15 -12.44 -10.86
C TYR A 40 20.02 -13.13 -10.09
N LEU A 41 19.01 -12.39 -9.60
CA LEU A 41 17.96 -12.99 -8.76
C LEU A 41 17.05 -13.97 -9.52
N LEU A 42 16.46 -13.58 -10.66
CA LEU A 42 15.54 -14.48 -11.37
C LEU A 42 16.25 -15.67 -12.01
N ARG A 43 17.40 -15.44 -12.67
CA ARG A 43 18.16 -16.53 -13.31
C ARG A 43 18.67 -17.55 -12.29
N THR A 44 19.27 -17.07 -11.20
CA THR A 44 19.77 -17.96 -10.13
C THR A 44 18.62 -18.69 -9.45
N GLY A 45 17.48 -18.01 -9.22
CA GLY A 45 16.26 -18.65 -8.70
C GLY A 45 15.71 -19.74 -9.62
N CYS A 46 15.67 -19.49 -10.94
CA CYS A 46 15.23 -20.50 -11.92
C CYS A 46 16.16 -21.70 -11.96
N VAL A 47 17.48 -21.50 -11.96
CA VAL A 47 18.46 -22.59 -11.92
C VAL A 47 18.35 -23.39 -10.61
N TRP A 48 18.16 -22.70 -9.49
CA TRP A 48 17.94 -23.34 -8.19
C TRP A 48 16.65 -24.18 -8.17
N LEU A 49 15.57 -23.69 -8.79
CA LEU A 49 14.30 -24.42 -8.93
C LEU A 49 14.40 -25.64 -9.86
N MET A 50 15.23 -25.59 -10.90
CA MET A 50 15.45 -26.71 -11.83
C MET A 50 16.21 -27.88 -11.20
N GLY A 51 17.04 -27.62 -10.19
CA GLY A 51 17.82 -28.65 -9.51
C GLY A 51 16.99 -29.42 -8.48
N ASN A 52 17.15 -29.04 -7.22
CA ASN A 52 16.42 -29.64 -6.11
C ASN A 52 16.23 -28.59 -5.01
N PRO A 53 15.20 -27.73 -5.12
CA PRO A 53 14.97 -26.66 -4.16
C PRO A 53 14.67 -27.25 -2.77
N ALA A 54 15.45 -26.83 -1.77
CA ALA A 54 15.30 -27.24 -0.37
C ALA A 54 15.27 -28.77 -0.12
N GLY A 55 15.81 -29.58 -1.05
CA GLY A 55 15.84 -31.05 -0.93
C GLY A 55 14.54 -31.76 -1.37
N PHE A 56 13.53 -31.03 -1.85
CA PHE A 56 12.33 -31.62 -2.45
C PHE A 56 12.63 -32.27 -3.81
N LYS A 57 12.55 -33.60 -3.88
CA LYS A 57 12.69 -34.34 -5.13
C LYS A 57 11.53 -34.06 -6.08
N LEU A 58 11.69 -33.01 -6.90
CA LEU A 58 10.72 -32.60 -7.92
C LEU A 58 10.79 -33.49 -9.15
N ASN A 59 9.77 -33.37 -9.99
CA ASN A 59 9.80 -33.95 -11.32
C ASN A 59 10.81 -33.16 -12.18
N THR A 60 11.94 -33.78 -12.50
CA THR A 60 13.07 -33.16 -13.21
C THR A 60 12.69 -32.70 -14.61
N GLU A 61 11.84 -33.44 -15.30
CA GLU A 61 11.40 -33.10 -16.66
C GLU A 61 10.56 -31.82 -16.65
N LEU A 62 9.56 -31.75 -15.77
CA LEU A 62 8.70 -30.57 -15.67
C LEU A 62 9.47 -29.35 -15.13
N ALA A 63 10.32 -29.54 -14.12
CA ALA A 63 11.16 -28.48 -13.58
C ALA A 63 12.10 -27.94 -14.68
N GLY A 64 12.67 -28.84 -15.49
CA GLY A 64 13.48 -28.50 -16.65
C GLY A 64 12.74 -27.67 -17.69
N VAL A 65 11.53 -28.08 -18.07
CA VAL A 65 10.69 -27.35 -19.04
C VAL A 65 10.29 -25.96 -18.51
N LEU A 66 9.76 -25.88 -17.28
CA LEU A 66 9.34 -24.61 -16.67
C LEU A 66 10.52 -23.65 -16.45
N GLY A 67 11.65 -24.18 -16.01
CA GLY A 67 12.88 -23.41 -15.86
C GLY A 67 13.39 -22.89 -17.20
N THR A 68 13.40 -23.73 -18.24
CA THR A 68 13.85 -23.32 -19.58
C THR A 68 12.96 -22.24 -20.18
N ILE A 69 11.62 -22.38 -20.08
CA ILE A 69 10.67 -21.34 -20.54
C ILE A 69 10.91 -20.03 -19.77
N SER A 70 11.10 -20.11 -18.46
CA SER A 70 11.37 -18.94 -17.62
C SER A 70 12.67 -18.24 -18.01
N LEU A 71 13.74 -19.01 -18.23
CA LEU A 71 15.05 -18.50 -18.65
C LEU A 71 14.99 -17.88 -20.04
N ILE A 72 14.26 -18.47 -20.98
CA ILE A 72 14.06 -17.89 -22.32
C ILE A 72 13.32 -16.55 -22.22
N ALA A 73 12.25 -16.49 -21.43
CA ALA A 73 11.52 -15.24 -21.22
C ALA A 73 12.40 -14.14 -20.59
N ILE A 74 13.21 -14.50 -19.59
CA ILE A 74 14.20 -13.60 -18.97
C ILE A 74 15.22 -13.12 -20.00
N GLN A 75 15.72 -14.01 -20.85
CA GLN A 75 16.72 -13.68 -21.88
C GLN A 75 16.13 -12.72 -22.93
N ILE A 76 14.92 -12.99 -23.42
CA ILE A 76 14.20 -12.11 -24.36
C ILE A 76 13.98 -10.73 -23.72
N TRP A 77 13.63 -10.70 -22.44
CA TRP A 77 13.47 -9.44 -21.73
C TRP A 77 14.80 -8.68 -21.58
N SER A 78 15.88 -9.38 -21.25
CA SER A 78 17.21 -8.76 -21.12
C SER A 78 17.69 -8.15 -22.44
N THR A 79 17.46 -8.80 -23.58
CA THR A 79 17.82 -8.25 -24.89
C THR A 79 16.92 -7.07 -25.27
N LEU A 80 15.63 -7.16 -24.98
CA LEU A 80 14.69 -6.05 -25.18
C LEU A 80 15.05 -4.84 -24.32
N TRP A 81 15.42 -5.06 -23.05
CA TRP A 81 15.81 -4.01 -22.12
C TRP A 81 17.07 -3.28 -22.58
N TRP A 82 18.06 -4.03 -23.09
CA TRP A 82 19.26 -3.44 -23.68
C TRP A 82 18.93 -2.58 -24.90
N LEU A 83 18.05 -3.06 -25.79
CA LEU A 83 17.56 -2.29 -26.94
C LEU A 83 16.81 -1.01 -26.49
N LEU A 84 16.04 -1.11 -25.41
CA LEU A 84 15.30 0.01 -24.83
C LEU A 84 16.17 0.97 -24.01
N GLY A 85 17.44 0.65 -23.78
CA GLY A 85 18.36 1.45 -22.97
C GLY A 85 18.49 2.90 -23.44
N PHE A 86 18.44 3.14 -24.75
CA PHE A 86 18.41 4.50 -25.31
C PHE A 86 17.16 5.28 -24.88
N PHE A 87 16.00 4.63 -24.78
CA PHE A 87 14.76 5.28 -24.35
C PHE A 87 14.73 5.56 -22.84
N LEU A 88 15.49 4.82 -22.02
CA LEU A 88 15.51 5.03 -20.55
C LEU A 88 15.95 6.44 -20.16
N ILE A 89 16.97 7.00 -20.82
CA ILE A 89 17.40 8.36 -20.50
C ILE A 89 16.37 9.41 -20.90
N HIS A 90 15.61 9.16 -21.97
CA HIS A 90 14.48 10.01 -22.35
C HIS A 90 13.34 9.91 -21.35
N LEU A 91 13.01 8.70 -20.88
CA LEU A 91 12.00 8.49 -19.84
C LEU A 91 12.36 9.22 -18.54
N ILE A 92 13.61 9.14 -18.09
CA ILE A 92 14.07 9.86 -16.88
C ILE A 92 13.94 11.37 -17.06
N LYS A 93 14.27 11.91 -18.25
CA LYS A 93 14.09 13.34 -18.54
C LYS A 93 12.61 13.75 -18.57
N VAL A 94 11.74 12.91 -19.14
CA VAL A 94 10.28 13.12 -19.12
C VAL A 94 9.78 13.15 -17.68
N VAL A 95 10.18 12.19 -16.84
CA VAL A 95 9.83 12.17 -15.40
C VAL A 95 10.31 13.44 -14.70
N ALA A 96 11.53 13.92 -15.00
CA ALA A 96 12.07 15.14 -14.41
C ALA A 96 11.24 16.39 -14.79
N VAL A 97 10.87 16.53 -16.06
CA VAL A 97 10.06 17.65 -16.56
C VAL A 97 8.65 17.60 -15.97
N PHE A 98 7.99 16.45 -16.02
CA PHE A 98 6.65 16.29 -15.45
C PHE A 98 6.64 16.51 -13.94
N GLY A 99 7.66 16.04 -13.22
CA GLY A 99 7.81 16.30 -11.79
C GLY A 99 7.95 17.78 -11.47
N SER A 100 8.69 18.53 -12.29
CA SER A 100 8.84 19.97 -12.12
C SER A 100 7.58 20.77 -12.44
N LEU A 101 6.75 20.32 -13.39
CA LEU A 101 5.53 21.04 -13.79
C LEU A 101 4.31 20.68 -12.95
N PHE A 102 4.12 19.39 -12.66
CA PHE A 102 2.90 18.85 -12.06
C PHE A 102 3.06 18.42 -10.61
N GLY A 103 4.29 18.38 -10.08
CA GLY A 103 4.59 18.04 -8.68
C GLY A 103 5.11 16.61 -8.48
N LEU A 104 5.39 16.29 -7.22
CA LEU A 104 6.00 15.01 -6.82
C LEU A 104 5.06 13.83 -7.08
N THR A 105 3.76 14.00 -6.88
CA THR A 105 2.72 13.01 -7.21
C THR A 105 2.82 12.50 -8.64
N ALA A 106 2.90 13.40 -9.61
CA ALA A 106 3.01 13.08 -11.03
C ALA A 106 4.32 12.36 -11.36
N ALA A 107 5.44 12.83 -10.80
CA ALA A 107 6.73 12.15 -10.96
C ALA A 107 6.70 10.73 -10.42
N ALA A 108 6.12 10.53 -9.23
CA ALA A 108 6.05 9.23 -8.60
C ALA A 108 5.11 8.27 -9.33
N ALA A 109 4.01 8.76 -9.91
CA ALA A 109 3.16 7.96 -10.79
C ALA A 109 3.94 7.43 -12.01
N LEU A 110 4.69 8.30 -12.68
CA LEU A 110 5.55 7.89 -13.79
C LEU A 110 6.64 6.90 -13.36
N ILE A 111 7.22 7.06 -12.17
CA ILE A 111 8.17 6.09 -11.62
C ILE A 111 7.50 4.73 -11.43
N ILE A 112 6.30 4.67 -10.85
CA ILE A 112 5.54 3.43 -10.69
C ILE A 112 5.25 2.78 -12.04
N ASP A 113 4.86 3.56 -13.05
CA ASP A 113 4.63 3.06 -14.41
C ASP A 113 5.91 2.49 -15.03
N THR A 114 7.06 3.15 -14.84
CA THR A 114 8.35 2.63 -15.33
C THR A 114 8.75 1.34 -14.62
N ILE A 115 8.51 1.20 -13.31
CA ILE A 115 8.77 -0.05 -12.57
C ILE A 115 7.84 -1.16 -13.07
N SER A 116 6.57 -0.85 -13.28
CA SER A 116 5.57 -1.79 -13.82
C SER A 116 5.99 -2.29 -15.21
N LEU A 117 6.39 -1.37 -16.10
CA LEU A 117 6.88 -1.71 -17.43
C LEU A 117 8.16 -2.57 -17.38
N ALA A 118 9.11 -2.22 -16.52
CA ALA A 118 10.36 -2.97 -16.34
C ALA A 118 10.13 -4.41 -15.85
N THR A 119 9.06 -4.64 -15.10
CA THR A 119 8.76 -5.93 -14.45
C THR A 119 7.66 -6.73 -15.14
N THR A 120 7.24 -6.32 -16.35
CA THR A 120 6.21 -7.02 -17.12
C THR A 120 6.56 -8.48 -17.40
N HIS A 121 7.82 -8.81 -17.67
CA HIS A 121 8.27 -10.20 -17.86
C HIS A 121 8.00 -11.10 -16.64
N VAL A 122 8.25 -10.61 -15.41
CA VAL A 122 7.94 -11.31 -14.17
C VAL A 122 6.42 -11.50 -14.03
N SER A 123 5.65 -10.45 -14.34
CA SER A 123 4.19 -10.50 -14.28
C SER A 123 3.60 -11.49 -15.31
N ALA A 124 4.19 -11.57 -16.50
CA ALA A 124 3.79 -12.51 -17.56
C ALA A 124 4.09 -13.96 -17.17
N LEU A 125 5.30 -14.23 -16.64
CA LEU A 125 5.67 -15.55 -16.13
C LEU A 125 4.77 -15.98 -14.97
N GLN A 126 4.50 -15.07 -14.03
CA GLN A 126 3.58 -15.33 -12.94
C GLN A 126 2.17 -15.65 -13.44
N TRP A 127 1.67 -14.94 -14.45
CA TRP A 127 0.36 -15.21 -15.03
C TRP A 127 0.31 -16.58 -15.71
N LEU A 128 1.34 -16.94 -16.49
CA LEU A 128 1.49 -18.26 -17.10
C LEU A 128 1.50 -19.38 -16.05
N LEU A 129 2.25 -19.21 -14.97
CA LEU A 129 2.32 -20.19 -13.87
C LEU A 129 1.01 -20.28 -13.10
N THR A 130 0.32 -19.15 -12.89
CA THR A 130 -1.02 -19.13 -12.28
C THR A 130 -2.01 -19.93 -13.13
N LEU A 131 -1.97 -19.74 -14.45
CA LEU A 131 -2.81 -20.46 -15.40
C LEU A 131 -2.54 -21.98 -15.32
N LEU A 132 -1.27 -22.38 -15.45
CA LEU A 132 -0.87 -23.77 -15.39
C LEU A 132 -1.27 -24.43 -14.06
N TYR A 133 -1.00 -23.74 -12.94
CA TYR A 133 -1.36 -24.21 -11.61
C TYR A 133 -2.89 -24.36 -11.45
N SER A 134 -3.67 -23.40 -11.97
CA SER A 134 -5.13 -23.47 -11.94
C SER A 134 -5.67 -24.66 -12.71
N TRP A 135 -5.12 -24.96 -13.89
CA TRP A 135 -5.50 -26.13 -14.68
C TRP A 135 -5.16 -27.44 -13.97
N GLN A 136 -4.00 -27.53 -13.31
CA GLN A 136 -3.63 -28.71 -12.54
C GLN A 136 -4.54 -28.93 -11.33
N ILE A 137 -4.87 -27.88 -10.58
CA ILE A 137 -5.80 -27.98 -9.45
C ILE A 137 -7.21 -28.37 -9.92
N GLN A 138 -7.71 -27.79 -11.01
CA GLN A 138 -9.00 -28.17 -11.58
C GLN A 138 -9.02 -29.63 -12.06
N ALA A 139 -7.93 -30.09 -12.69
CA ALA A 139 -7.81 -31.48 -13.11
C ALA A 139 -7.79 -32.44 -11.91
N VAL A 140 -6.99 -32.14 -10.88
CA VAL A 140 -6.93 -32.95 -9.65
C VAL A 140 -8.27 -32.95 -8.92
N ASP A 141 -8.96 -31.82 -8.83
CA ASP A 141 -10.31 -31.76 -8.24
C ASP A 141 -11.35 -32.55 -9.07
N ALA A 142 -11.25 -32.53 -10.40
CA ALA A 142 -12.11 -33.34 -11.26
C ALA A 142 -11.86 -34.85 -11.07
N LEU A 143 -10.59 -35.27 -11.00
CA LEU A 143 -10.23 -36.67 -10.75
C LEU A 143 -10.58 -37.10 -9.32
N TRP A 144 -10.46 -36.21 -8.34
CA TRP A 144 -10.89 -36.48 -6.98
C TRP A 144 -12.41 -36.71 -6.88
N ARG A 145 -13.19 -35.93 -7.63
CA ARG A 145 -14.64 -36.14 -7.77
C ARG A 145 -14.98 -37.47 -8.45
N LEU A 146 -14.20 -37.85 -9.47
CA LEU A 146 -14.33 -39.14 -10.16
C LEU A 146 -14.18 -40.31 -9.19
N PHE A 147 -13.13 -40.35 -8.35
CA PHE A 147 -12.95 -41.42 -7.35
C PHE A 147 -14.05 -41.48 -6.29
N ARG A 148 -14.70 -40.34 -6.01
CA ARG A 148 -15.82 -40.25 -5.08
C ARG A 148 -17.17 -40.53 -5.72
N GLY A 149 -17.21 -40.84 -7.01
CA GLY A 149 -18.46 -41.08 -7.73
C GLY A 149 -19.37 -39.85 -7.82
N ARG A 150 -18.81 -38.63 -7.87
CA ARG A 150 -19.59 -37.38 -7.93
C ARG A 150 -19.38 -36.65 -9.25
N LYS A 151 -20.46 -36.15 -9.85
CA LYS A 151 -20.44 -35.34 -11.07
C LYS A 151 -20.99 -33.95 -10.80
N TRP A 152 -20.34 -32.91 -11.31
CA TRP A 152 -20.89 -31.54 -11.26
C TRP A 152 -22.00 -31.38 -12.28
N ASN A 153 -23.17 -30.93 -11.84
CA ASN A 153 -24.32 -30.65 -12.68
C ASN A 153 -24.47 -29.13 -12.89
N PRO A 154 -24.08 -28.57 -14.06
CA PRO A 154 -24.15 -27.13 -14.30
C PRO A 154 -25.60 -26.60 -14.32
N LEU A 155 -26.60 -27.43 -14.66
CA LEU A 155 -28.00 -27.02 -14.71
C LEU A 155 -28.59 -26.78 -13.32
N ARG A 156 -28.09 -27.48 -12.29
CA ARG A 156 -28.60 -27.41 -10.92
C ARG A 156 -27.55 -26.88 -9.92
N GLN A 157 -26.38 -26.48 -10.40
CA GLN A 157 -25.22 -26.01 -9.64
C GLN A 157 -24.91 -26.86 -8.38
N ARG A 158 -25.00 -28.19 -8.50
CA ARG A 158 -24.79 -29.13 -7.39
C ARG A 158 -23.97 -30.35 -7.81
N LEU A 159 -23.41 -31.05 -6.82
CA LEU A 159 -22.73 -32.34 -7.00
C LEU A 159 -23.76 -33.47 -6.88
N ASP A 160 -24.00 -34.18 -7.98
CA ASP A 160 -24.87 -35.35 -8.02
C ASP A 160 -24.02 -36.63 -7.98
N SER A 161 -24.51 -37.68 -7.30
CA SER A 161 -23.89 -39.02 -7.36
C SER A 161 -24.05 -39.60 -8.76
N TYR A 162 -22.97 -40.11 -9.34
CA TYR A 162 -22.94 -40.70 -10.66
C TYR A 162 -22.19 -42.02 -10.63
N ALA A 163 -22.81 -43.07 -11.17
CA ALA A 163 -22.18 -44.39 -11.27
C ALA A 163 -21.21 -44.41 -12.45
N TYR A 164 -19.93 -44.15 -12.18
CA TYR A 164 -18.87 -44.30 -13.17
C TYR A 164 -18.53 -45.77 -13.39
N SER A 165 -18.15 -46.15 -14.63
CA SER A 165 -17.71 -47.51 -14.92
C SER A 165 -16.36 -47.81 -14.28
N VAL A 166 -16.01 -49.10 -14.18
CA VAL A 166 -14.72 -49.54 -13.64
C VAL A 166 -13.57 -49.03 -14.52
N GLU A 167 -13.74 -49.06 -15.85
CA GLU A 167 -12.75 -48.55 -16.81
C GLU A 167 -12.42 -47.07 -16.59
N GLN A 168 -13.43 -46.24 -16.31
CA GLN A 168 -13.24 -44.82 -16.03
C GLN A 168 -12.44 -44.58 -14.74
N HIS A 169 -12.67 -45.39 -13.70
CA HIS A 169 -11.88 -45.32 -12.47
C HIS A 169 -10.42 -45.71 -12.70
N VAL A 170 -10.17 -46.73 -13.53
CA VAL A 170 -8.81 -47.17 -13.89
C VAL A 170 -8.07 -46.05 -14.63
N VAL A 171 -8.67 -45.47 -15.67
CA VAL A 171 -8.07 -44.34 -16.42
C VAL A 171 -7.84 -43.13 -15.50
N GLY A 172 -8.80 -42.83 -14.63
CA GLY A 172 -8.67 -41.78 -13.61
C GLY A 172 -7.48 -42.00 -12.69
N SER A 173 -7.28 -43.23 -12.18
CA SER A 173 -6.15 -43.58 -11.32
C SER A 173 -4.79 -43.44 -12.02
N LEU A 174 -4.73 -43.80 -13.30
CA LEU A 174 -3.52 -43.70 -14.12
C LEU A 174 -3.12 -42.24 -14.35
N LEU A 175 -4.08 -41.34 -14.55
CA LEU A 175 -3.83 -39.90 -14.74
C LEU A 175 -3.62 -39.13 -13.43
N PHE A 176 -4.23 -39.61 -12.33
CA PHE A 176 -4.16 -38.93 -11.03
C PHE A 176 -2.74 -38.91 -10.46
N THR A 177 -2.05 -40.04 -10.54
CA THR A 177 -0.73 -40.21 -9.93
C THR A 177 0.32 -39.26 -10.53
N PRO A 178 0.45 -39.14 -11.88
CA PRO A 178 1.29 -38.11 -12.49
C PRO A 178 0.86 -36.69 -12.10
N LEU A 179 -0.42 -36.34 -12.18
CA LEU A 179 -0.89 -34.99 -11.86
C LEU A 179 -0.53 -34.58 -10.42
N LEU A 180 -0.71 -35.49 -9.45
CA LEU A 180 -0.29 -35.27 -8.07
C LEU A 180 1.22 -35.11 -7.93
N LEU A 181 2.03 -35.85 -8.69
CA LEU A 181 3.49 -35.74 -8.65
C LEU A 181 4.00 -34.45 -9.32
N LEU A 182 3.29 -33.94 -10.32
CA LEU A 182 3.63 -32.69 -11.01
C LEU A 182 3.27 -31.43 -10.18
N LEU A 183 2.21 -31.50 -9.36
CA LEU A 183 1.71 -30.36 -8.58
C LEU A 183 2.74 -29.69 -7.65
N PRO A 184 3.56 -30.42 -6.87
CA PRO A 184 4.59 -29.80 -6.03
C PRO A 184 5.60 -28.99 -6.85
N THR A 185 5.91 -29.45 -8.05
CA THR A 185 6.88 -28.79 -8.94
C THR A 185 6.32 -27.46 -9.43
N THR A 186 5.09 -27.44 -9.96
CA THR A 186 4.46 -26.19 -10.42
C THR A 186 4.17 -25.22 -9.29
N SER A 187 3.82 -25.74 -8.11
CA SER A 187 3.55 -24.95 -6.90
C SER A 187 4.79 -24.15 -6.48
N LEU A 188 5.98 -24.76 -6.46
CA LEU A 188 7.21 -24.06 -6.09
C LEU A 188 7.58 -22.95 -7.08
N PHE A 189 7.46 -23.20 -8.38
CA PHE A 189 7.65 -22.15 -9.40
C PHE A 189 6.64 -21.02 -9.20
N TYR A 190 5.36 -21.35 -9.02
CA TYR A 190 4.32 -20.37 -8.75
C TYR A 190 4.62 -19.52 -7.50
N ILE A 191 5.01 -20.14 -6.39
CA ILE A 191 5.34 -19.43 -5.15
C ILE A 191 6.53 -18.49 -5.37
N PHE A 192 7.60 -18.93 -6.02
CA PHE A 192 8.77 -18.11 -6.29
C PHE A 192 8.43 -16.85 -7.09
N PHE A 193 7.74 -16.99 -8.23
CA PHE A 193 7.34 -15.85 -9.05
C PHE A 193 6.28 -14.98 -8.36
N THR A 194 5.44 -15.55 -7.51
CA THR A 194 4.51 -14.80 -6.67
C THR A 194 5.28 -13.92 -5.69
N ILE A 195 6.28 -14.46 -5.00
CA ILE A 195 7.13 -13.70 -4.07
C ILE A 195 7.76 -12.51 -4.81
N MET A 196 8.39 -12.75 -5.96
CA MET A 196 8.98 -11.67 -6.77
C MET A 196 7.95 -10.60 -7.17
N LYS A 197 6.77 -11.00 -7.65
CA LYS A 197 5.72 -10.03 -8.00
C LYS A 197 5.21 -9.26 -6.78
N THR A 198 5.07 -9.92 -5.63
CA THR A 198 4.62 -9.26 -4.40
C THR A 198 5.66 -8.29 -3.85
N THR A 199 6.96 -8.58 -3.94
CA THR A 199 8.00 -7.64 -3.51
C THR A 199 8.02 -6.40 -4.39
N ILE A 200 7.88 -6.56 -5.71
CA ILE A 200 7.74 -5.43 -6.65
C ILE A 200 6.49 -4.60 -6.32
N SER A 201 5.35 -5.26 -6.14
CA SER A 201 4.10 -4.58 -5.78
C SER A 201 4.21 -3.85 -4.43
N PHE A 202 4.91 -4.42 -3.46
CA PHE A 202 5.14 -3.80 -2.15
C PHE A 202 5.94 -2.50 -2.29
N VAL A 203 6.98 -2.48 -3.13
CA VAL A 203 7.74 -1.25 -3.42
C VAL A 203 6.83 -0.18 -4.05
N CYS A 204 6.00 -0.53 -5.03
CA CYS A 204 5.06 0.42 -5.64
C CYS A 204 4.04 0.97 -4.62
N ILE A 205 3.49 0.11 -3.76
CA ILE A 205 2.55 0.52 -2.71
C ILE A 205 3.25 1.41 -1.68
N ALA A 206 4.51 1.14 -1.33
CA ALA A 206 5.27 1.98 -0.41
C ALA A 206 5.49 3.40 -0.96
N ILE A 207 5.74 3.54 -2.26
CA ILE A 207 5.83 4.85 -2.94
C ILE A 207 4.48 5.58 -2.84
N GLN A 208 3.37 4.91 -3.18
CA GLN A 208 2.03 5.50 -3.10
C GLN A 208 1.66 5.91 -1.66
N PHE A 209 2.03 5.07 -0.69
CA PHE A 209 1.81 5.35 0.72
C PHE A 209 2.61 6.57 1.19
N GLY A 210 3.86 6.71 0.74
CA GLY A 210 4.69 7.89 1.00
C GLY A 210 4.03 9.19 0.50
N ILE A 211 3.49 9.17 -0.72
CA ILE A 211 2.73 10.30 -1.29
C ILE A 211 1.48 10.59 -0.45
N SER A 212 0.74 9.56 -0.04
CA SER A 212 -0.45 9.70 0.79
C SER A 212 -0.15 10.37 2.14
N ILE A 213 0.98 10.03 2.79
CA ILE A 213 1.45 10.69 4.01
C ILE A 213 1.71 12.18 3.76
N ILE A 214 2.37 12.50 2.64
CA ILE A 214 2.66 13.89 2.27
C ILE A 214 1.34 14.67 2.15
N HIS A 215 0.30 14.14 1.54
CA HIS A 215 -0.99 14.83 1.44
C HIS A 215 -1.78 14.90 2.75
N ALA A 216 -1.69 13.86 3.59
CA ALA A 216 -2.38 13.82 4.89
C ALA A 216 -1.79 14.80 5.90
N THR A 217 -0.53 15.22 5.72
CA THR A 217 0.18 16.09 6.65
C THR A 217 -0.40 17.53 6.63
N PRO A 218 -0.90 18.06 7.77
CA PRO A 218 -1.49 19.39 7.81
C PRO A 218 -0.41 20.49 7.88
N TYR A 219 0.29 20.74 6.76
CA TYR A 219 1.41 21.67 6.66
C TYR A 219 1.10 23.07 7.20
N ILE A 220 -0.11 23.59 6.98
CA ILE A 220 -0.51 24.93 7.46
C ILE A 220 -0.43 25.00 8.99
N LYS A 221 -0.90 23.97 9.69
CA LYS A 221 -0.88 23.93 11.16
C LYS A 221 0.55 23.84 11.69
N ILE A 222 1.39 23.04 11.04
CA ILE A 222 2.81 22.88 11.38
C ILE A 222 3.58 24.18 11.13
N PHE A 223 3.32 24.84 10.00
CA PHE A 223 3.92 26.12 9.64
C PHE A 223 3.53 27.22 10.63
N PHE A 224 2.23 27.37 10.95
CA PHE A 224 1.80 28.32 11.98
C PHE A 224 2.36 27.99 13.35
N TRP A 225 2.50 26.71 13.68
CA TRP A 225 3.13 26.30 14.94
C TRP A 225 4.59 26.70 15.03
N PHE A 226 5.32 26.52 13.95
CA PHE A 226 6.73 26.91 13.87
C PHE A 226 6.89 28.43 13.91
N MET A 227 6.14 29.17 13.08
CA MET A 227 6.26 30.62 12.95
C MET A 227 5.80 31.39 14.20
N ARG A 228 4.79 30.87 14.92
CA ARG A 228 4.18 31.54 16.08
C ARG A 228 3.84 30.57 17.21
N ARG A 229 4.86 29.94 17.80
CA ARG A 229 4.73 29.08 19.01
C ARG A 229 3.89 29.70 20.14
N LYS A 230 3.92 31.03 20.31
CA LYS A 230 3.28 31.76 21.42
C LYS A 230 1.78 32.10 21.22
N ARG A 231 1.14 31.70 20.11
CA ARG A 231 -0.26 32.08 19.80
C ARG A 231 -1.26 30.93 19.82
N PHE A 232 -0.88 29.73 20.27
CA PHE A 232 -1.89 28.74 20.60
C PHE A 232 -2.58 29.15 21.90
N PRO A 233 -3.92 29.24 21.92
CA PRO A 233 -4.66 29.37 23.17
C PRO A 233 -4.56 28.05 23.92
N SER A 234 -3.42 27.84 24.57
CA SER A 234 -3.22 26.79 25.56
C SER A 234 -3.92 27.24 26.83
N GLY A 235 -5.19 26.90 26.99
CA GLY A 235 -5.93 27.16 28.22
C GLY A 235 -7.43 27.00 28.06
N LEU A 236 -7.93 25.80 28.27
CA LEU A 236 -9.30 25.58 28.73
C LEU A 236 -9.24 25.74 30.26
N TRP A 237 -9.75 26.85 30.76
CA TRP A 237 -9.86 27.07 32.20
C TRP A 237 -11.31 26.81 32.59
N PHE A 238 -11.51 25.89 33.54
CA PHE A 238 -12.83 25.63 34.10
C PHE A 238 -13.02 26.57 35.30
N GLU A 239 -13.95 27.51 35.18
CA GLU A 239 -14.40 28.29 36.32
C GLU A 239 -15.58 27.57 36.97
N ILE A 240 -15.38 27.05 38.18
CA ILE A 240 -16.41 26.34 38.93
C ILE A 240 -17.19 27.39 39.74
N VAL A 241 -18.34 27.82 39.25
CA VAL A 241 -19.23 28.73 39.98
C VAL A 241 -20.20 27.91 40.83
N LEU A 242 -20.12 28.07 42.15
CA LEU A 242 -21.07 27.51 43.11
C LEU A 242 -22.32 28.40 43.15
N CYS A 243 -23.35 28.05 42.39
CA CYS A 243 -24.65 28.73 42.47
C CYS A 243 -25.37 28.34 43.76
N ARG A 244 -25.38 29.25 44.75
CA ARG A 244 -26.23 29.14 45.93
C ARG A 244 -27.66 29.49 45.55
N ARG A 245 -28.53 28.47 45.46
CA ARG A 245 -29.97 28.64 45.20
C ARG A 245 -30.63 29.31 46.41
N ASN A 246 -30.71 30.64 46.41
CA ASN A 246 -31.62 31.38 47.28
C ASN A 246 -32.82 31.80 46.45
N ALA A 247 -34.00 31.30 46.82
CA ALA A 247 -35.26 31.73 46.25
C ALA A 247 -35.56 33.16 46.71
N THR A 248 -35.43 34.14 45.82
CA THR A 248 -36.39 35.24 45.55
C THR A 248 -35.73 36.35 44.70
N ASN A 249 -36.42 36.68 43.61
CA ASN A 249 -36.53 37.97 42.90
C ASN A 249 -35.30 38.73 42.35
N SER A 250 -35.47 39.09 41.08
CA SER A 250 -34.89 40.24 40.35
C SER A 250 -33.47 40.13 39.81
N ALA A 251 -33.38 40.46 38.52
CA ALA A 251 -32.17 40.55 37.73
C ALA A 251 -31.26 41.69 38.20
N GLU A 252 -29.99 41.38 38.41
CA GLU A 252 -28.84 42.28 38.15
C GLU A 252 -27.55 41.46 38.29
N VAL A 253 -26.81 41.27 37.18
CA VAL A 253 -25.45 40.70 37.21
C VAL A 253 -24.47 41.86 37.32
N LYS A 254 -23.97 42.12 38.53
CA LYS A 254 -22.79 42.95 38.78
C LYS A 254 -21.57 42.06 38.98
N SER A 255 -20.54 42.27 38.17
CA SER A 255 -19.19 41.74 38.38
C SER A 255 -18.56 42.46 39.57
N ALA A 256 -18.16 41.73 40.62
CA ALA A 256 -17.45 42.30 41.76
C ALA A 256 -16.01 41.80 41.80
N ASP A 257 -15.11 42.76 41.64
CA ASP A 257 -13.67 42.67 41.89
C ASP A 257 -13.39 42.98 43.38
N LYS A 258 -12.27 42.47 43.91
CA LYS A 258 -11.56 42.82 45.17
C LYS A 258 -11.83 42.06 46.51
N THR A 259 -10.79 41.29 46.86
CA THR A 259 -10.00 41.20 48.12
C THR A 259 -10.63 41.11 49.54
N VAL A 260 -10.36 39.94 50.16
CA VAL A 260 -9.75 39.63 51.50
C VAL A 260 -10.46 40.00 52.83
N SER A 261 -10.58 38.94 53.68
CA SER A 261 -10.46 38.84 55.16
C SER A 261 -11.73 38.54 55.98
N GLY A 262 -11.64 37.53 56.87
CA GLY A 262 -12.34 37.53 58.17
C GLY A 262 -13.38 36.41 58.48
N SER A 263 -12.87 35.27 58.95
CA SER A 263 -13.34 34.36 60.04
C SER A 263 -14.81 33.95 60.32
N GLU A 264 -14.92 32.64 60.64
CA GLU A 264 -15.87 31.90 61.52
C GLU A 264 -17.02 31.06 60.89
N ASP A 265 -16.99 29.76 61.25
CA ASP A 265 -17.83 28.59 60.94
C ASP A 265 -19.11 28.54 61.82
N PRO A 266 -20.07 27.56 61.74
CA PRO A 266 -20.28 26.47 60.76
C PRO A 266 -21.78 26.26 60.36
N ARG A 267 -22.03 25.22 59.55
CA ARG A 267 -23.32 24.52 59.31
C ARG A 267 -24.36 25.20 58.41
N HIS A 268 -24.36 24.82 57.13
CA HIS A 268 -25.57 24.23 56.50
C HIS A 268 -25.20 23.57 55.17
N CYS A 269 -25.33 22.23 55.11
CA CYS A 269 -25.45 21.50 53.85
C CYS A 269 -26.65 22.06 53.07
N ARG A 270 -26.41 22.90 52.06
CA ARG A 270 -27.41 23.25 51.04
C ARG A 270 -26.84 22.83 49.69
N SER A 271 -27.62 22.01 49.00
CA SER A 271 -27.34 21.41 47.70
C SER A 271 -26.68 22.40 46.74
N ALA A 272 -25.38 22.24 46.54
CA ALA A 272 -24.61 22.98 45.56
C ALA A 272 -24.87 22.39 44.18
N VAL A 273 -25.56 23.13 43.30
CA VAL A 273 -25.65 22.77 41.89
C VAL A 273 -24.42 23.31 41.20
N LEU A 274 -23.54 22.40 40.77
CA LEU A 274 -22.32 22.72 40.04
C LEU A 274 -22.69 22.99 38.58
N VAL A 275 -22.61 24.25 38.14
CA VAL A 275 -22.76 24.59 36.71
C VAL A 275 -21.41 25.04 36.21
N SER A 276 -20.76 24.19 35.40
CA SER A 276 -19.52 24.53 34.73
C SER A 276 -19.80 25.21 33.40
N PHE A 277 -19.43 26.49 33.27
CA PHE A 277 -19.47 27.19 31.98
C PHE A 277 -18.13 27.01 31.26
N LEU A 278 -18.17 26.53 30.01
CA LEU A 278 -16.98 26.34 29.18
C LEU A 278 -16.67 27.65 28.43
N HIS A 279 -15.77 28.46 28.96
CA HIS A 279 -15.26 29.63 28.24
C HIS A 279 -14.09 29.23 27.33
N SER A 280 -14.25 29.41 26.02
CA SER A 280 -13.16 29.30 25.05
C SER A 280 -12.79 30.69 24.52
N ASN A 281 -11.50 30.95 24.30
CA ASN A 281 -10.98 32.24 23.83
C ASN A 281 -11.28 32.51 22.33
N PHE A 282 -12.26 31.82 21.74
CA PHE A 282 -12.63 31.98 20.32
C PHE A 282 -13.28 33.35 20.02
N LEU A 283 -13.90 33.98 21.01
CA LEU A 283 -14.65 35.23 20.83
C LEU A 283 -13.76 36.47 20.62
N SER A 284 -12.49 36.45 21.08
CA SER A 284 -11.55 37.55 20.83
C SER A 284 -11.05 37.57 19.37
N LEU A 285 -11.15 36.46 18.65
CA LEU A 285 -10.73 36.32 17.25
C LEU A 285 -11.77 36.88 16.26
N SER A 286 -13.06 36.81 16.59
CA SER A 286 -14.13 37.45 15.79
C SER A 286 -14.05 38.98 15.83
N LYS A 287 -13.77 39.57 17.00
CA LYS A 287 -13.64 41.04 17.13
C LYS A 287 -12.42 41.61 16.41
N SER A 288 -11.32 40.86 16.31
CA SER A 288 -10.14 41.32 15.57
C SER A 288 -10.29 41.26 14.05
N LEU A 289 -11.24 40.49 13.51
CA LEU A 289 -11.46 40.37 12.06
C LEU A 289 -12.44 41.43 11.51
N SER A 290 -13.28 42.06 12.35
CA SER A 290 -14.23 43.09 11.92
C SER A 290 -13.65 44.52 11.86
N ILE A 291 -12.37 44.73 12.20
CA ILE A 291 -11.74 46.08 12.25
C ILE A 291 -10.76 46.28 11.07
N THR A 292 -10.91 45.54 9.98
CA THR A 292 -10.13 45.81 8.76
C THR A 292 -11.01 45.62 7.53
N ILE A 293 -11.89 46.59 7.32
CA ILE A 293 -12.42 47.00 6.03
C ILE A 293 -12.09 48.49 5.90
#